data_AF-T0ZGI7-F1
#
_entry.id   AF-T0ZGI7-F1
#
_cell.length_a   1.000
_cell.length_b   1.000
_cell.length_c   1.000
_cell.angle_alpha   90.00
_cell.angle_beta   90.00
_cell.angle_gamma   90.00
#
_symmetry.space_group_name_H-M   'P 1'
#
loop_
_entity.id
_entity.type
_entity.pdbx_description
1 polymer ?
#
loop_
_entity_poly.entity_id
_entity_poly.type
_entity_poly.pdbx_seq_one_letter_code
_entity_poly.pdbx_strand_id
1 'polypeptide(L)' 'MKTIMIEDKVYKKLRSMKGSQSFSKLLDSLVGESGIRRKTALARYFGVIKDKEADEWEYAIKEFRKGFRVRT' A
#
# COMPACT_ATOMS: atom_id res chain seq x y z
N MET A 1 -20.69 -18.03 10.55
CA MET A 1 -19.78 -18.74 9.61
C MET A 1 -20.37 -18.69 8.21
N LYS A 2 -19.57 -18.45 7.19
CA LYS A 2 -19.95 -18.62 5.78
C LYS A 2 -18.98 -19.61 5.14
N THR A 3 -19.49 -20.49 4.29
CA THR A 3 -18.68 -21.48 3.57
C THR A 3 -18.30 -20.92 2.20
N ILE A 4 -17.04 -21.10 1.82
CA ILE A 4 -16.53 -20.75 0.50
C ILE A 4 -15.92 -22.01 -0.13
N MET A 5 -16.21 -22.23 -1.40
CA MET A 5 -15.57 -23.28 -2.19
C MET A 5 -14.42 -22.66 -2.99
N ILE A 6 -13.31 -23.39 -3.06
CA ILE A 6 -12.11 -22.97 -3.78
C ILE A 6 -11.58 -24.13 -4.59
N GLU A 7 -10.83 -23.81 -5.65
CA GLU A 7 -10.15 -24.83 -6.44
C GLU A 7 -9.09 -25.58 -5.62
N ASP A 8 -8.93 -26.87 -5.90
CA ASP A 8 -7.94 -27.74 -5.26
C ASP A 8 -6.51 -27.19 -5.30
N LYS A 9 -6.14 -26.57 -6.43
CA LYS A 9 -4.86 -25.88 -6.61
C LYS A 9 -4.66 -24.79 -5.56
N VAL A 10 -5.70 -24.00 -5.30
CA VAL A 10 -5.66 -22.89 -4.34
C VAL A 10 -5.64 -23.44 -2.92
N TYR A 11 -6.43 -24.48 -2.64
CA TYR A 11 -6.40 -25.17 -1.35
C TYR A 11 -5.01 -25.71 -1.03
N LYS A 12 -4.34 -26.38 -1.97
CA LYS A 12 -2.97 -26.91 -1.79
C LYS A 12 -1.98 -25.81 -1.44
N LYS A 13 -2.03 -24.66 -2.13
CA LYS A 13 -1.18 -23.50 -1.83
C LYS A 13 -1.44 -22.92 -0.45
N LEU A 14 -2.72 -22.77 -0.06
CA LEU A 14 -3.06 -22.29 1.28
C LEU A 14 -2.61 -23.29 2.35
N ARG A 15 -2.75 -24.59 2.10
CA ARG A 15 -2.33 -25.64 3.02
C ARG A 15 -0.82 -25.65 3.25
N SER A 16 -0.01 -25.40 2.22
CA SER A 16 1.44 -25.28 2.38
C SER A 16 1.86 -24.03 3.16
N MET A 17 1.08 -22.94 3.08
CA MET A 17 1.35 -21.70 3.81
C MET A 17 0.82 -21.71 5.25
N LYS A 18 -0.21 -22.52 5.52
CA LYS A 18 -0.94 -22.56 6.79
C LYS A 18 -0.08 -22.98 7.98
N GLY A 19 0.88 -23.89 7.83
CA GLY A 19 1.63 -24.42 8.97
C GLY A 19 0.70 -24.86 10.12
N SER A 20 0.85 -24.27 11.31
CA SER A 20 0.04 -24.54 12.51
C SER A 20 -1.17 -23.61 12.73
N GLN A 21 -1.33 -22.54 11.94
CA GLN A 21 -2.40 -21.55 12.10
C GLN A 21 -3.71 -22.00 11.42
N SER A 22 -4.86 -21.42 11.75
CA SER A 22 -6.13 -21.78 11.08
C SER A 22 -6.23 -21.16 9.68
N PHE A 23 -6.99 -21.77 8.78
CA PHE A 23 -7.20 -21.20 7.44
C PHE A 23 -7.82 -19.81 7.50
N SER A 24 -8.78 -19.57 8.41
CA SER A 24 -9.37 -18.25 8.59
C SER A 24 -8.34 -17.20 9.03
N LYS A 25 -7.44 -17.56 9.95
CA LYS A 25 -6.38 -16.65 10.43
C LYS A 25 -5.34 -16.36 9.36
N LEU A 26 -4.99 -17.36 8.55
CA LEU A 26 -4.13 -17.18 7.38
C LEU A 26 -4.78 -16.28 6.32
N LEU A 27 -6.08 -16.45 6.05
CA LEU A 27 -6.78 -15.61 5.08
C LEU A 27 -6.88 -14.16 5.58
N ASP A 28 -7.18 -13.97 6.87
CA ASP A 28 -7.23 -12.65 7.49
C ASP A 28 -5.87 -11.96 7.47
N SER A 29 -4.78 -12.69 7.76
CA SER A 29 -3.42 -12.15 7.66
C SER A 29 -3.04 -11.82 6.21
N LEU A 30 -3.39 -12.66 5.23
CA LEU A 30 -3.12 -12.40 3.81
C LEU A 30 -3.91 -11.19 3.28
N VAL A 31 -5.18 -11.04 3.68
CA VAL A 31 -6.00 -9.89 3.33
C VAL A 31 -5.44 -8.63 3.98
N GLY A 32 -5.10 -8.68 5.27
CA GLY A 32 -4.47 -7.59 6.02
C GLY A 32 -3.11 -7.18 5.44
N GLU A 33 -2.24 -8.16 5.17
CA GLU A 33 -0.93 -7.95 4.52
C GLU A 33 -1.09 -7.39 3.11
N SER A 34 -2.09 -7.81 2.33
CA SER A 34 -2.32 -7.25 1.00
C SER A 34 -2.70 -5.77 1.04
N GLY A 35 -3.40 -5.34 2.11
CA GLY A 35 -3.73 -3.94 2.38
C GLY A 35 -2.53 -3.15 2.88
N ILE A 36 -1.74 -3.73 3.78
CA ILE A 36 -0.49 -3.14 4.28
C ILE A 36 0.51 -3.00 3.14
N ARG A 37 0.78 -4.04 2.35
CA ARG A 37 1.69 -3.99 1.20
C ARG A 37 1.24 -2.98 0.14
N ARG A 38 -0.08 -2.82 -0.10
CA ARG A 38 -0.60 -1.75 -0.95
C ARG A 38 -0.30 -0.37 -0.37
N LYS A 39 -0.55 -0.16 0.92
CA LYS A 39 -0.24 1.10 1.63
C LYS A 39 1.27 1.38 1.67
N THR A 40 2.11 0.37 1.90
CA THR A 40 3.57 0.48 1.93
C THR A 40 4.16 0.69 0.54
N ALA A 41 3.60 0.06 -0.49
CA ALA A 41 3.97 0.33 -1.89
C ALA A 41 3.59 1.77 -2.25
N LEU A 42 2.37 2.22 -1.93
CA LEU A 42 1.97 3.62 -2.10
C LEU A 42 2.90 4.56 -1.32
N ALA A 43 3.23 4.26 -0.07
CA ALA A 43 4.18 5.06 0.74
C ALA A 43 5.60 5.09 0.15
N ARG A 44 6.08 3.99 -0.44
CA ARG A 44 7.38 3.93 -1.16
C ARG A 44 7.36 4.70 -2.47
N TYR A 45 6.26 4.64 -3.22
CA TYR A 45 6.15 5.30 -4.53
C TYR A 45 5.85 6.80 -4.41
N PHE A 46 5.07 7.20 -3.40
CA PHE A 46 4.66 8.59 -3.22
C PHE A 46 5.51 9.35 -2.20
N GLY A 47 6.35 8.65 -1.42
CA GLY A 47 7.13 9.25 -0.34
C GLY A 47 6.20 9.80 0.73
N VAL A 48 6.27 9.31 1.97
CA VAL A 48 5.56 10.00 3.06
C VAL A 48 6.36 11.28 3.36
N ILE A 49 6.08 12.33 2.58
CA ILE A 49 6.51 13.68 2.88
C ILE A 49 5.78 14.05 4.16
N LYS A 50 6.51 14.39 5.23
CA LYS A 50 5.87 14.88 6.46
C LYS A 50 5.17 16.20 6.14
N ASP A 51 4.06 16.51 6.80
CA ASP A 51 3.29 17.74 6.51
C ASP A 51 4.17 19.00 6.41
N LYS A 52 5.15 19.12 7.30
CA LYS A 52 6.15 20.21 7.28
C LYS A 52 7.01 20.23 6.01
N GLU A 53 7.48 19.06 5.55
CA GLU A 53 8.21 18.96 4.29
C GLU A 53 7.28 19.27 3.11
N ALA A 54 6.00 18.90 3.17
CA ALA A 54 5.04 19.21 2.10
C ALA A 54 4.83 20.73 1.98
N ASP A 55 4.70 21.42 3.10
CA ASP A 55 4.58 22.88 3.17
C ASP A 55 5.82 23.59 2.60
N GLU A 56 7.02 23.10 2.93
CA GLU A 56 8.29 23.64 2.42
C GLU A 56 8.40 23.48 0.89
N TRP A 57 7.96 22.32 0.37
CA TRP A 57 7.97 22.05 -1.06
C TRP A 57 6.92 22.87 -1.81
N GLU A 58 5.71 23.05 -1.25
CA GLU A 58 4.70 23.94 -1.81
C GLU A 58 5.20 25.40 -1.86
N TYR A 59 5.85 25.86 -0.80
CA TYR A 59 6.46 27.19 -0.76
C TYR A 59 7.52 27.36 -1.86
N ALA A 60 8.43 26.39 -1.99
CA ALA A 60 9.48 26.41 -3.01
C ALA A 60 8.91 26.45 -4.45
N ILE A 61 7.87 25.64 -4.72
CA ILE A 61 7.19 25.62 -6.03
C ILE A 61 6.51 26.96 -6.31
N LYS A 62 5.87 27.56 -5.30
CA LYS A 62 5.18 28.85 -5.43
C LYS A 62 6.16 29.98 -5.74
N GLU A 63 7.30 30.03 -5.07
CA GLU A 63 8.35 31.01 -5.35
C GLU A 63 9.00 30.78 -6.73
N PHE A 64 9.26 29.54 -7.11
CA PHE A 64 9.75 29.21 -8.45
C PHE A 64 8.78 29.70 -9.53
N ARG A 65 7.47 29.46 -9.38
CA ARG A 65 6.43 29.93 -10.31
C ARG A 65 6.33 31.45 -10.39
N LYS A 66 6.47 32.16 -9.26
CA LYS A 66 6.49 33.64 -9.25
C LYS A 66 7.72 34.21 -9.95
N GLY A 67 8.86 33.56 -9.81
CA GLY A 67 10.11 33.92 -10.48
C GLY A 67 10.13 33.56 -11.97
N PHE A 68 9.28 32.62 -12.40
CA PHE A 68 9.14 32.19 -13.78
C PHE A 68 8.41 33.25 -14.63
N ARG A 69 9.08 34.37 -14.90
CA ARG A 69 8.68 35.27 -15.98
C ARG A 69 8.98 34.58 -17.30
N VAL A 70 7.97 33.96 -17.89
CA VAL A 70 8.02 33.58 -19.30
C VAL A 70 8.25 34.87 -20.07
N ARG A 71 9.45 35.04 -20.63
CA ARG A 71 9.69 36.06 -21.65
C ARG A 71 8.80 35.70 -22.82
N THR A 72 7.66 36.38 -22.91
CA THR A 72 6.76 36.31 -24.06
C THR A 72 7.02 37.52 -24.92
#